data_AF-A0A7X9EEM2-F1
#
_entry.id   AF-A0A7X9EEM2-F1
#
_cell.length_a   1.000
_cell.length_b   1.000
_cell.length_c   1.000
_cell.angle_alpha   90.00
_cell.angle_beta   90.00
_cell.angle_gamma   90.00
#
_symmetry.space_group_name_H-M   'P 1'
#
loop_
_entity.id
_entity.type
_entity.pdbx_description
1 polymer ?
#
loop_
_entity_poly.entity_id
_entity_poly.type
_entity_poly.pdbx_seq_one_letter_code
_entity_poly.pdbx_strand_id
1 'polypeptide(L)'
;MDSQIIYFDSNVCVGKRGLKHRLDLWRTEDVLKIMRQCGVAGGLVYSGLGKDYSPKYGNDRLVNELQKSERLFGCYVVLPNQPGDFYEPEDMIKDLRKKKMVAARMFPRTHRYIPDERTMGAIYSVLERARIPLFVDASEISMQELASILERHENLNVILGGLSWSYERMLFPLMDNFSNLHVDFSALQSNRIIEVMYEKYGADRLIFGSGMPMKSLGAGRALIDYSEIPPEAKKKIAGGNLSRLTGVTPPPAEEIENDFIAREASEGKPMSVFVFDSHAHFLEEGGNCGTGRMMIGGDIHNMVKLNDLIGVDRYCVAPWLGIWTDSEAGNEEVLKMSRQ
;
A
#
# COMPACT_ATOMS: atom_id res chain seq x y z
N MET A 1 2.20 -29.37 4.89
CA MET A 1 3.32 -28.49 4.49
C MET A 1 2.74 -27.11 4.43
N ASP A 2 3.04 -26.28 5.41
CA ASP A 2 2.55 -24.90 5.40
C ASP A 2 3.21 -24.17 4.22
N SER A 3 2.41 -23.77 3.24
CA SER A 3 2.91 -23.08 2.06
C SER A 3 3.47 -21.72 2.49
N GLN A 4 4.75 -21.47 2.23
CA GLN A 4 5.43 -20.20 2.48
C GLN A 4 4.61 -19.01 1.93
N ILE A 5 4.45 -17.95 2.73
CA ILE A 5 3.75 -16.73 2.29
C ILE A 5 4.60 -16.04 1.22
N ILE A 6 4.00 -15.77 0.06
CA ILE A 6 4.63 -15.06 -1.06
C ILE A 6 4.20 -13.60 -1.03
N TYR A 7 5.14 -12.71 -0.70
CA TYR A 7 4.92 -11.27 -0.75
C TYR A 7 5.12 -10.72 -2.15
N PHE A 8 4.09 -10.08 -2.70
CA PHE A 8 4.11 -9.42 -4.00
C PHE A 8 3.65 -7.96 -3.80
N ASP A 9 4.60 -7.03 -3.85
CA ASP A 9 4.37 -5.62 -3.55
C ASP A 9 3.63 -4.92 -4.70
N SER A 10 2.48 -4.29 -4.41
CA SER A 10 1.66 -3.60 -5.40
C SER A 10 2.15 -2.19 -5.78
N ASN A 11 3.13 -1.63 -5.07
CA ASN A 11 3.47 -0.21 -5.18
C ASN A 11 4.98 0.06 -5.12
N VAL A 12 5.64 -0.17 -6.26
CA VAL A 12 7.08 0.05 -6.43
C VAL A 12 7.35 1.05 -7.56
N CYS A 13 8.17 2.06 -7.30
CA CYS A 13 8.63 3.02 -8.30
C CYS A 13 10.10 2.75 -8.67
N VAL A 14 10.41 2.73 -9.97
CA VAL A 14 11.81 2.73 -10.46
C VAL A 14 12.05 3.86 -11.44
N GLY A 15 13.32 4.19 -11.66
CA GLY A 15 13.73 5.27 -12.54
C GLY A 15 13.79 6.63 -11.85
N LYS A 16 14.49 7.55 -12.49
CA LYS A 16 14.67 8.92 -11.95
C LYS A 16 13.33 9.63 -11.80
N ARG A 17 13.28 10.48 -10.79
CA ARG A 17 12.16 11.36 -10.44
C ARG A 17 12.62 12.82 -10.45
N GLY A 18 11.72 13.74 -10.76
CA GLY A 18 11.96 15.17 -10.71
C GLY A 18 12.19 15.66 -9.27
N LEU A 19 13.04 16.66 -9.10
CA LEU A 19 13.25 17.39 -7.82
C LEU A 19 13.56 16.49 -6.59
N LYS A 20 14.08 15.28 -6.81
CA LYS A 20 14.41 14.35 -5.73
C LYS A 20 15.73 14.71 -5.02
N HIS A 21 15.89 14.28 -3.77
CA HIS A 21 17.17 14.40 -3.10
C HIS A 21 18.21 13.46 -3.76
N ARG A 22 19.49 13.85 -3.78
CA ARG A 22 20.55 13.10 -4.48
C ARG A 22 20.72 11.66 -3.96
N LEU A 23 20.41 11.44 -2.69
CA LEU A 23 20.51 10.14 -2.02
C LEU A 23 19.23 9.29 -2.14
N ASP A 24 18.13 9.84 -2.66
CA ASP A 24 16.91 9.07 -2.82
C ASP A 24 17.17 7.92 -3.79
N LEU A 25 16.82 6.70 -3.37
CA LEU A 25 16.92 5.51 -4.20
C LEU A 25 15.96 5.63 -5.39
N TRP A 26 16.40 5.09 -6.52
CA TRP A 26 15.64 5.12 -7.77
C TRP A 26 16.06 4.02 -8.76
N ARG A 27 17.20 3.38 -8.54
CA ARG A 27 17.68 2.33 -9.43
C ARG A 27 16.97 1.02 -9.11
N THR A 28 16.73 0.23 -10.15
CA THR A 28 16.12 -1.09 -10.02
C THR A 28 16.96 -2.02 -9.16
N GLU A 29 18.28 -1.90 -9.21
CA GLU A 29 19.21 -2.68 -8.40
C GLU A 29 19.06 -2.39 -6.90
N ASP A 30 18.79 -1.12 -6.54
CA ASP A 30 18.53 -0.73 -5.15
C ASP A 30 17.22 -1.34 -4.65
N VAL A 31 16.17 -1.33 -5.49
CA VAL A 31 14.88 -1.94 -5.20
C VAL A 31 15.02 -3.46 -5.01
N LEU A 32 15.68 -4.16 -5.94
CA LEU A 32 15.90 -5.60 -5.85
C LEU A 32 16.72 -5.99 -4.61
N LYS A 33 17.72 -5.17 -4.24
CA LYS A 33 18.48 -5.38 -3.01
C LYS A 33 17.57 -5.31 -1.78
N ILE A 34 16.72 -4.29 -1.67
CA ILE A 34 15.80 -4.16 -0.54
C ILE A 34 14.78 -5.32 -0.52
N MET A 35 14.28 -5.74 -1.68
CA MET A 35 13.40 -6.91 -1.79
C MET A 35 14.04 -8.18 -1.19
N ARG A 36 15.31 -8.45 -1.48
CA ARG A 36 16.05 -9.57 -0.85
C ARG A 36 16.21 -9.38 0.66
N GLN A 37 16.58 -8.18 1.10
CA GLN A 37 16.74 -7.86 2.52
C GLN A 37 15.43 -7.99 3.33
N CYS A 38 14.28 -7.89 2.68
CA CYS A 38 12.98 -8.02 3.33
C CYS A 38 12.22 -9.28 2.90
N GLY A 39 12.82 -10.21 2.14
CA GLY A 39 12.19 -11.45 1.69
C GLY A 39 10.90 -11.25 0.88
N VAL A 40 10.84 -10.20 0.05
CA VAL A 40 9.70 -9.91 -0.83
C VAL A 40 9.96 -10.49 -2.22
N ALA A 41 9.03 -11.30 -2.70
CA ALA A 41 9.22 -12.17 -3.86
C ALA A 41 9.17 -11.42 -5.20
N GLY A 42 8.33 -10.38 -5.29
CA GLY A 42 8.14 -9.59 -6.50
C GLY A 42 7.59 -8.20 -6.23
N GLY A 43 7.65 -7.35 -7.26
CA GLY A 43 7.12 -5.99 -7.21
C GLY A 43 6.39 -5.61 -8.49
N LEU A 44 5.24 -4.98 -8.35
CA LEU A 44 4.52 -4.30 -9.43
C LEU A 44 5.08 -2.89 -9.56
N VAL A 45 5.76 -2.65 -10.68
CA VAL A 45 6.64 -1.50 -10.87
C VAL A 45 6.04 -0.51 -11.85
N TYR A 46 5.98 0.76 -11.46
CA TYR A 46 5.73 1.87 -12.38
C TYR A 46 6.98 2.77 -12.55
N SER A 47 7.00 3.53 -13.64
CA SER A 47 8.12 4.39 -13.99
C SER A 47 8.00 5.78 -13.34
N GLY A 48 9.01 6.20 -12.58
CA GLY A 48 9.14 7.56 -12.06
C GLY A 48 9.19 8.60 -13.19
N LEU A 49 9.79 8.26 -14.33
CA LEU A 49 9.78 9.09 -15.54
C LEU A 49 8.38 9.17 -16.18
N GLY A 50 7.60 8.09 -16.05
CA GLY A 50 6.20 8.07 -16.50
C GLY A 50 5.34 9.02 -15.66
N LYS A 51 5.60 9.09 -14.35
CA LYS A 51 4.95 10.04 -13.43
C LYS A 51 5.43 11.48 -13.67
N ASP A 52 6.72 11.73 -13.67
CA ASP A 52 7.24 13.11 -13.54
C ASP A 52 7.58 13.78 -14.87
N TYR A 53 7.63 13.05 -15.98
CA TYR A 53 8.04 13.58 -17.28
C TYR A 53 7.06 13.27 -18.42
N SER A 54 7.00 12.02 -18.86
CA SER A 54 6.15 11.62 -19.98
C SER A 54 5.76 10.15 -19.83
N PRO A 55 4.45 9.83 -19.75
CA PRO A 55 3.96 8.46 -19.68
C PRO A 55 4.51 7.55 -20.79
N LYS A 56 4.49 7.98 -22.07
CA LYS A 56 5.04 7.19 -23.19
C LYS A 56 6.53 6.88 -22.99
N TYR A 57 7.32 7.93 -22.74
CA TYR A 57 8.76 7.80 -22.52
C TYR A 57 9.09 6.89 -21.33
N GLY A 58 8.35 7.07 -20.23
CA GLY A 58 8.50 6.29 -19.01
C GLY A 58 8.17 4.82 -19.21
N ASN A 59 7.06 4.52 -19.90
CA ASN A 59 6.63 3.15 -20.20
C ASN A 59 7.60 2.45 -21.15
N ASP A 60 8.13 3.14 -22.16
CA ASP A 60 9.14 2.60 -23.08
C ASP A 60 10.42 2.22 -22.34
N ARG A 61 10.90 3.09 -21.46
CA ARG A 61 12.13 2.85 -20.67
C ARG A 61 11.95 1.78 -19.61
N LEU A 62 10.75 1.67 -19.03
CA LEU A 62 10.44 0.69 -17.99
C LEU A 62 10.67 -0.74 -18.50
N VAL A 63 10.45 -1.02 -19.79
CA VAL A 63 10.72 -2.35 -20.39
C VAL A 63 12.13 -2.83 -20.11
N ASN A 64 13.13 -1.95 -20.21
CA ASN A 64 14.53 -2.30 -19.95
C ASN A 64 14.80 -2.57 -18.47
N GLU A 65 14.08 -1.89 -17.57
CA GLU A 65 14.20 -2.11 -16.13
C GLU A 65 13.55 -3.44 -15.72
N LEU A 66 12.40 -3.79 -16.30
CA LEU A 66 11.72 -5.06 -16.06
C LEU A 66 12.56 -6.27 -16.53
N GLN A 67 13.39 -6.12 -17.55
CA GLN A 67 14.29 -7.18 -18.02
C GLN A 67 15.42 -7.53 -17.04
N LYS A 68 15.68 -6.68 -16.03
CA LYS A 68 16.74 -6.92 -15.04
C LYS A 68 16.40 -8.03 -14.05
N SER A 69 15.12 -8.38 -13.90
CA SER A 69 14.69 -9.47 -13.03
C SER A 69 13.28 -9.94 -13.37
N GLU A 70 13.07 -11.25 -13.41
CA GLU A 70 11.74 -11.87 -13.57
C GLU A 70 10.78 -11.62 -12.39
N ARG A 71 11.28 -11.00 -11.31
CA ARG A 71 10.51 -10.63 -10.11
C ARG A 71 9.77 -9.29 -10.28
N LEU A 72 10.00 -8.58 -11.39
CA LEU A 72 9.43 -7.26 -11.64
C LEU A 72 8.35 -7.34 -12.71
N PHE A 73 7.17 -6.81 -12.40
CA PHE A 73 6.02 -6.79 -13.29
C PHE A 73 5.64 -5.35 -13.59
N GLY A 74 5.33 -5.03 -14.85
CA GLY A 74 5.10 -3.64 -15.25
C GLY A 74 3.69 -3.12 -14.97
N CYS A 75 3.61 -1.89 -14.45
CA CYS A 75 2.40 -1.10 -14.30
C CYS A 75 2.46 0.12 -15.23
N TYR A 76 1.63 0.11 -16.25
CA TYR A 76 1.63 1.05 -17.37
C TYR A 76 1.04 2.39 -16.97
N VAL A 77 1.78 3.49 -17.12
CA VAL A 77 1.24 4.83 -16.83
C VAL A 77 0.35 5.28 -17.98
N VAL A 78 -0.92 5.57 -17.69
CA VAL A 78 -1.91 6.03 -18.69
C VAL A 78 -2.10 7.55 -18.64
N LEU A 79 -2.47 8.12 -19.77
CA LEU A 79 -2.76 9.55 -19.95
C LEU A 79 -3.91 9.67 -20.95
N PRO A 80 -4.85 10.62 -20.79
CA PRO A 80 -5.86 10.85 -21.80
C PRO A 80 -5.25 11.52 -23.05
N ASN A 81 -5.86 11.33 -24.22
CA ASN A 81 -5.29 11.74 -25.51
C ASN A 81 -5.99 12.95 -26.17
N GLN A 82 -6.69 13.81 -25.43
CA GLN A 82 -7.40 14.95 -26.06
C GLN A 82 -6.49 15.83 -26.93
N PRO A 83 -5.22 16.11 -26.54
CA PRO A 83 -4.30 16.90 -27.36
C PRO A 83 -3.59 16.11 -28.46
N GLY A 84 -3.74 14.78 -28.54
CA GLY A 84 -3.03 13.92 -29.50
C GLY A 84 -1.58 13.59 -29.11
N ASP A 85 -1.17 13.81 -27.87
CA ASP A 85 0.17 13.56 -27.34
C ASP A 85 0.32 12.19 -26.65
N PHE A 86 -0.77 11.42 -26.56
CA PHE A 86 -0.80 10.05 -26.08
C PHE A 86 -1.31 9.07 -27.16
N TYR A 87 -1.66 7.84 -26.76
CA TYR A 87 -2.26 6.86 -27.64
C TYR A 87 -3.78 6.95 -27.60
N GLU A 88 -4.42 6.65 -28.73
CA GLU A 88 -5.83 6.27 -28.72
C GLU A 88 -6.05 5.03 -27.83
N PRO A 89 -7.19 4.89 -27.14
CA PRO A 89 -7.40 3.85 -26.13
C PRO A 89 -7.10 2.42 -26.60
N GLU A 90 -7.49 2.06 -27.83
CA GLU A 90 -7.22 0.72 -28.37
C GLU A 90 -5.74 0.49 -28.70
N ASP A 91 -5.03 1.53 -29.16
CA ASP A 91 -3.61 1.45 -29.44
C ASP A 91 -2.78 1.45 -28.14
N MET A 92 -3.25 2.14 -27.10
CA MET A 92 -2.70 2.05 -25.75
C MET A 92 -2.72 0.61 -25.24
N ILE A 93 -3.84 -0.12 -25.39
CA ILE A 93 -3.94 -1.52 -24.95
C ILE A 93 -2.99 -2.42 -25.76
N LYS A 94 -2.88 -2.22 -27.08
CA LYS A 94 -1.92 -2.97 -27.90
C LYS A 94 -0.49 -2.73 -27.42
N ASP A 95 -0.14 -1.49 -27.13
CA ASP A 95 1.18 -1.12 -26.62
C ASP A 95 1.47 -1.71 -25.24
N LEU A 96 0.51 -1.61 -24.31
CA LEU A 96 0.59 -2.21 -22.97
C LEU A 96 0.85 -3.73 -23.06
N ARG A 97 0.09 -4.44 -23.91
CA ARG A 97 0.25 -5.88 -24.13
C ARG A 97 1.58 -6.23 -24.80
N LYS A 98 2.00 -5.45 -25.80
CA LYS A 98 3.31 -5.61 -26.45
C LYS A 98 4.45 -5.51 -25.44
N LYS A 99 4.34 -4.60 -24.48
CA LYS A 99 5.29 -4.41 -23.37
C LYS A 99 5.14 -5.41 -22.23
N LYS A 100 4.16 -6.31 -22.29
CA LYS A 100 3.85 -7.32 -21.25
C LYS A 100 3.61 -6.71 -19.86
N MET A 101 3.05 -5.49 -19.82
CA MET A 101 2.62 -4.87 -18.56
C MET A 101 1.26 -5.45 -18.16
N VAL A 102 1.00 -5.53 -16.86
CA VAL A 102 -0.11 -6.33 -16.30
C VAL A 102 -1.13 -5.50 -15.53
N ALA A 103 -0.83 -4.22 -15.33
CA ALA A 103 -1.67 -3.25 -14.67
C ALA A 103 -1.53 -1.88 -15.33
N ALA A 104 -2.46 -0.98 -15.05
CA ALA A 104 -2.39 0.43 -15.43
C ALA A 104 -2.35 1.32 -14.18
N ARG A 105 -1.74 2.49 -14.28
CA ARG A 105 -1.71 3.51 -13.22
C ARG A 105 -1.93 4.89 -13.82
N MET A 106 -2.65 5.74 -13.08
CA MET A 106 -2.94 7.12 -13.49
C MET A 106 -2.50 8.14 -12.44
N PHE A 107 -2.14 9.35 -12.90
CA PHE A 107 -1.78 10.48 -12.03
C PHE A 107 -2.52 11.78 -12.41
N PRO A 108 -3.86 11.86 -12.24
CA PRO A 108 -4.64 13.00 -12.69
C PRO A 108 -4.17 14.38 -12.19
N ARG A 109 -3.75 14.49 -10.92
CA ARG A 109 -3.30 15.79 -10.37
C ARG A 109 -1.91 16.15 -10.88
N THR A 110 -0.99 15.20 -10.88
CA THR A 110 0.37 15.40 -11.40
C THR A 110 0.35 15.73 -12.90
N HIS A 111 -0.48 15.05 -13.68
CA HIS A 111 -0.62 15.24 -15.14
C HIS A 111 -1.69 16.24 -15.56
N ARG A 112 -2.32 16.93 -14.60
CA ARG A 112 -3.23 18.07 -14.79
C ARG A 112 -4.46 17.78 -15.66
N TYR A 113 -5.20 16.72 -15.35
CA TYR A 113 -6.51 16.44 -15.95
C TYR A 113 -7.55 16.04 -14.91
N ILE A 114 -8.82 16.06 -15.32
CA ILE A 114 -9.96 15.65 -14.48
C ILE A 114 -10.22 14.16 -14.73
N PRO A 115 -10.21 13.29 -13.71
CA PRO A 115 -10.42 11.85 -13.89
C PRO A 115 -11.92 11.50 -13.99
N ASP A 116 -12.62 12.10 -14.95
CA ASP A 116 -14.04 11.86 -15.18
C ASP A 116 -14.30 11.05 -16.47
N GLU A 117 -15.56 10.68 -16.69
CA GLU A 117 -15.98 9.92 -17.86
C GLU A 117 -15.67 10.64 -19.19
N ARG A 118 -15.78 11.97 -19.21
CA ARG A 118 -15.52 12.78 -20.41
C ARG A 118 -14.05 12.75 -20.81
N THR A 119 -13.17 12.65 -19.82
CA THR A 119 -11.72 12.76 -20.01
C THR A 119 -11.07 11.39 -20.17
N MET A 120 -11.48 10.43 -19.36
CA MET A 120 -10.83 9.11 -19.23
C MET A 120 -11.76 7.94 -19.55
N GLY A 121 -13.05 8.16 -19.79
CA GLY A 121 -14.05 7.09 -19.97
C GLY A 121 -13.69 6.05 -21.03
N ALA A 122 -13.12 6.49 -22.15
CA ALA A 122 -12.66 5.57 -23.19
C ALA A 122 -11.46 4.71 -22.74
N ILE A 123 -10.56 5.25 -21.91
CA ILE A 123 -9.45 4.51 -21.28
C ILE A 123 -10.01 3.54 -20.24
N TYR A 124 -10.93 3.96 -19.38
CA TYR A 124 -11.58 3.09 -18.40
C TYR A 124 -12.28 1.91 -19.08
N SER A 125 -13.04 2.19 -20.14
CA SER A 125 -13.76 1.17 -20.92
C SER A 125 -12.84 0.11 -21.53
N VAL A 126 -11.68 0.51 -22.07
CA VAL A 126 -10.73 -0.46 -22.65
C VAL A 126 -10.02 -1.27 -21.58
N LEU A 127 -9.69 -0.67 -20.43
CA LEU A 127 -9.08 -1.37 -19.29
C LEU A 127 -10.07 -2.38 -18.69
N GLU A 128 -11.34 -1.99 -18.53
CA GLU A 128 -12.42 -2.85 -18.04
C GLU A 128 -12.59 -4.08 -18.94
N ARG A 129 -12.77 -3.87 -20.25
CA ARG A 129 -12.89 -4.97 -21.23
C ARG A 129 -11.66 -5.89 -21.23
N ALA A 130 -10.47 -5.31 -21.09
CA ALA A 130 -9.22 -6.06 -21.05
C ALA A 130 -8.94 -6.71 -19.69
N ARG A 131 -9.77 -6.44 -18.67
CA ARG A 131 -9.57 -6.85 -17.27
C ARG A 131 -8.20 -6.42 -16.71
N ILE A 132 -7.74 -5.23 -17.08
CA ILE A 132 -6.49 -4.66 -16.58
C ILE A 132 -6.83 -3.80 -15.36
N PRO A 133 -6.30 -4.10 -14.17
CA PRO A 133 -6.56 -3.31 -12.97
C PRO A 133 -5.97 -1.90 -13.10
N LEU A 134 -6.69 -0.90 -12.58
CA LEU A 134 -6.28 0.49 -12.56
C LEU A 134 -5.84 0.91 -11.16
N PHE A 135 -4.62 1.41 -11.04
CA PHE A 135 -4.07 1.98 -9.81
C PHE A 135 -4.18 3.50 -9.81
N VAL A 136 -4.54 4.06 -8.67
CA VAL A 136 -4.49 5.51 -8.41
C VAL A 136 -4.16 5.75 -6.95
N ASP A 137 -3.26 6.69 -6.68
CA ASP A 137 -2.96 7.09 -5.29
C ASP A 137 -3.99 8.12 -4.80
N ALA A 138 -4.29 8.11 -3.50
CA ALA A 138 -5.23 9.05 -2.87
C ALA A 138 -4.82 10.53 -3.02
N SER A 139 -3.55 10.83 -3.29
CA SER A 139 -3.09 12.19 -3.61
C SER A 139 -3.47 12.66 -5.02
N GLU A 140 -3.90 11.74 -5.88
CA GLU A 140 -4.18 11.98 -7.29
C GLU A 140 -5.69 12.01 -7.61
N ILE A 141 -6.56 11.69 -6.63
CA ILE A 141 -8.00 11.63 -6.83
C ILE A 141 -8.77 11.95 -5.53
N SER A 142 -9.92 12.61 -5.63
CA SER A 142 -10.86 12.76 -4.52
C SER A 142 -11.76 11.53 -4.36
N MET A 143 -12.35 11.35 -3.18
CA MET A 143 -13.30 10.25 -2.94
C MET A 143 -14.54 10.33 -3.83
N GLN A 144 -14.98 11.54 -4.19
CA GLN A 144 -16.11 11.76 -5.09
C GLN A 144 -15.77 11.37 -6.53
N GLU A 145 -14.60 11.76 -7.04
CA GLU A 145 -14.12 11.32 -8.36
C GLU A 145 -13.94 9.79 -8.39
N LEU A 146 -13.38 9.20 -7.34
CA LEU A 146 -13.22 7.74 -7.24
C LEU A 146 -14.57 7.02 -7.28
N ALA A 147 -15.54 7.46 -6.47
CA ALA A 147 -16.90 6.91 -6.48
C ALA A 147 -17.55 7.00 -7.87
N SER A 148 -17.37 8.13 -8.56
CA SER A 148 -17.90 8.37 -9.90
C SER A 148 -17.33 7.41 -10.96
N ILE A 149 -16.08 6.96 -10.80
CA ILE A 149 -15.47 5.94 -11.66
C ILE A 149 -16.03 4.56 -11.32
N LEU A 150 -16.04 4.20 -10.03
CA LEU A 150 -16.50 2.89 -9.55
C LEU A 150 -17.97 2.61 -9.90
N GLU A 151 -18.82 3.63 -9.84
CA GLU A 151 -20.25 3.54 -10.19
C GLU A 151 -20.49 3.32 -11.70
N ARG A 152 -19.61 3.84 -12.57
CA ARG A 152 -19.77 3.74 -14.02
C ARG A 152 -19.07 2.55 -14.65
N HIS A 153 -18.01 2.06 -14.02
CA HIS A 153 -17.15 0.97 -14.52
C HIS A 153 -17.11 -0.17 -13.50
N GLU A 154 -18.26 -0.81 -13.30
CA GLU A 154 -18.51 -1.82 -12.26
C GLU A 154 -17.55 -3.03 -12.33
N ASN A 155 -17.01 -3.33 -13.52
CA ASN A 155 -16.10 -4.45 -13.74
C ASN A 155 -14.62 -4.02 -13.80
N LEU A 156 -14.34 -2.71 -13.73
CA LEU A 156 -12.98 -2.19 -13.65
C LEU A 156 -12.51 -2.30 -12.19
N ASN A 157 -11.58 -3.21 -11.92
CA ASN A 157 -10.93 -3.26 -10.62
C ASN A 157 -10.04 -2.02 -10.44
N VAL A 158 -10.35 -1.21 -9.44
CA VAL A 158 -9.58 -0.02 -9.07
C VAL A 158 -8.86 -0.28 -7.75
N ILE A 159 -7.54 -0.07 -7.72
CA ILE A 159 -6.72 -0.18 -6.52
C ILE A 159 -6.38 1.24 -6.05
N LEU A 160 -6.90 1.61 -4.88
CA LEU A 160 -6.55 2.86 -4.21
C LEU A 160 -5.30 2.65 -3.35
N GLY A 161 -4.22 3.32 -3.73
CA GLY A 161 -2.97 3.34 -2.98
C GLY A 161 -2.75 4.64 -2.21
N GLY A 162 -1.78 4.66 -1.30
CA GLY A 162 -1.29 5.90 -0.69
C GLY A 162 -2.28 6.61 0.24
N LEU A 163 -3.40 5.97 0.62
CA LEU A 163 -4.37 6.55 1.54
C LEU A 163 -3.81 6.62 2.97
N SER A 164 -3.73 7.81 3.54
CA SER A 164 -3.21 7.98 4.91
C SER A 164 -4.14 7.33 5.93
N TRP A 165 -3.55 6.84 7.02
CA TRP A 165 -4.23 6.65 8.30
C TRP A 165 -5.06 7.91 8.63
N SER A 166 -6.31 7.76 9.10
CA SER A 166 -7.36 8.78 9.35
C SER A 166 -8.44 8.98 8.29
N TYR A 167 -8.30 8.40 7.10
CA TYR A 167 -9.32 8.53 6.03
C TYR A 167 -10.32 7.37 5.99
N GLU A 168 -10.32 6.48 6.99
CA GLU A 168 -11.15 5.27 7.02
C GLU A 168 -12.64 5.60 6.97
N ARG A 169 -13.06 6.69 7.65
CA ARG A 169 -14.45 7.15 7.63
C ARG A 169 -14.92 7.60 6.24
N MET A 170 -14.00 7.97 5.36
CA MET A 170 -14.29 8.28 3.95
C MET A 170 -14.16 7.04 3.06
N LEU A 171 -13.20 6.15 3.36
CA LEU A 171 -12.95 4.93 2.61
C LEU A 171 -14.06 3.88 2.80
N PHE A 172 -14.49 3.64 4.03
CA PHE A 172 -15.39 2.54 4.36
C PHE A 172 -16.73 2.63 3.62
N PRO A 173 -17.39 3.80 3.50
CA PRO A 173 -18.58 3.93 2.66
C PRO A 173 -18.34 3.54 1.20
N LEU A 174 -17.15 3.81 0.63
CA LEU A 174 -16.84 3.35 -0.73
C LEU A 174 -16.69 1.83 -0.79
N MET A 175 -15.96 1.25 0.17
CA MET A 175 -15.79 -0.21 0.26
C MET A 175 -17.12 -0.95 0.51
N ASP A 176 -18.06 -0.33 1.22
CA ASP A 176 -19.40 -0.88 1.47
C ASP A 176 -20.24 -0.97 0.18
N ASN A 177 -20.04 -0.03 -0.76
CA ASN A 177 -20.88 0.10 -1.95
C ASN A 177 -20.24 -0.41 -3.25
N PHE A 178 -18.91 -0.54 -3.30
CA PHE A 178 -18.19 -0.88 -4.54
C PHE A 178 -17.29 -2.10 -4.37
N SER A 179 -17.72 -3.25 -4.90
CA SER A 179 -16.97 -4.53 -4.83
C SER A 179 -15.71 -4.56 -5.70
N ASN A 180 -15.63 -3.67 -6.70
CA ASN A 180 -14.48 -3.49 -7.59
C ASN A 180 -13.42 -2.54 -7.02
N LEU A 181 -13.63 -1.95 -5.83
CA LEU A 181 -12.61 -1.19 -5.12
C LEU A 181 -11.73 -2.11 -4.26
N HIS A 182 -10.42 -1.99 -4.44
CA HIS A 182 -9.39 -2.63 -3.64
C HIS A 182 -8.50 -1.56 -3.00
N VAL A 183 -7.85 -1.89 -1.90
CA VAL A 183 -7.01 -0.94 -1.14
C VAL A 183 -5.65 -1.56 -0.87
N ASP A 184 -4.59 -0.78 -1.09
CA ASP A 184 -3.25 -1.16 -0.66
C ASP A 184 -2.88 -0.56 0.72
N PHE A 185 -1.95 -1.22 1.40
CA PHE A 185 -1.45 -0.77 2.71
C PHE A 185 -0.16 0.06 2.63
N SER A 186 0.12 0.68 1.49
CA SER A 186 1.34 1.50 1.32
C SER A 186 1.35 2.76 2.21
N ALA A 187 0.20 3.20 2.69
CA ALA A 187 0.06 4.33 3.61
C ALA A 187 -1.03 4.18 4.68
N LEU A 188 -1.95 3.23 4.48
CA LEU A 188 -3.07 3.02 5.37
C LEU A 188 -2.62 2.12 6.53
N GLN A 189 -2.08 2.74 7.57
CA GLN A 189 -1.42 2.07 8.70
C GLN A 189 -2.03 2.47 10.05
N SER A 190 -3.36 2.65 10.08
CA SER A 190 -4.08 2.90 11.33
C SER A 190 -4.00 1.72 12.29
N ASN A 191 -4.15 1.98 13.58
CA ASN A 191 -4.12 0.93 14.59
C ASN A 191 -5.15 -0.18 14.25
N ARG A 192 -4.68 -1.43 14.24
CA ARG A 192 -5.45 -2.64 13.93
C ARG A 192 -6.21 -2.60 12.59
N ILE A 193 -5.71 -1.85 11.60
CA ILE A 193 -6.43 -1.66 10.33
C ILE A 193 -6.65 -2.97 9.57
N ILE A 194 -5.70 -3.90 9.62
CA ILE A 194 -5.79 -5.18 8.92
C ILE A 194 -6.94 -6.01 9.50
N GLU A 195 -7.02 -6.11 10.82
CA GLU A 195 -8.06 -6.82 11.56
C GLU A 195 -9.44 -6.20 11.29
N VAL A 196 -9.56 -4.87 11.43
CA VAL A 196 -10.82 -4.14 11.20
C VAL A 196 -11.32 -4.36 9.77
N MET A 197 -10.45 -4.24 8.78
CA MET A 197 -10.85 -4.42 7.38
C MET A 197 -11.13 -5.89 7.05
N TYR A 198 -10.38 -6.83 7.63
CA TYR A 198 -10.62 -8.27 7.45
C TYR A 198 -11.98 -8.69 8.03
N GLU A 199 -12.30 -8.26 9.26
CA GLU A 199 -13.59 -8.55 9.89
C GLU A 199 -14.77 -8.00 9.08
N LYS A 200 -14.62 -6.80 8.50
CA LYS A 200 -15.69 -6.14 7.75
C LYS A 200 -15.84 -6.61 6.30
N TYR A 201 -14.73 -6.88 5.61
CA TYR A 201 -14.71 -7.08 4.16
C TYR A 201 -14.09 -8.41 3.70
N GLY A 202 -13.52 -9.19 4.62
CA GLY A 202 -12.66 -10.31 4.28
C GLY A 202 -11.34 -9.87 3.65
N ALA A 203 -10.56 -10.83 3.16
CA ALA A 203 -9.22 -10.58 2.64
C ALA A 203 -9.19 -10.16 1.16
N ASP A 204 -10.22 -10.46 0.36
CA ASP A 204 -10.10 -10.48 -1.12
C ASP A 204 -9.87 -9.12 -1.78
N ARG A 205 -10.14 -8.02 -1.07
CA ARG A 205 -9.99 -6.63 -1.54
C ARG A 205 -8.82 -5.87 -0.90
N LEU A 206 -8.00 -6.56 -0.11
CA LEU A 206 -6.91 -5.98 0.67
C LEU A 206 -5.58 -6.42 0.06
N ILE A 207 -4.66 -5.47 -0.16
CA ILE A 207 -3.44 -5.70 -0.93
C ILE A 207 -2.22 -5.16 -0.17
N PHE A 208 -1.16 -5.97 -0.12
CA PHE A 208 0.14 -5.50 0.33
C PHE A 208 0.76 -4.54 -0.69
N GLY A 209 1.16 -3.36 -0.23
CA GLY A 209 1.95 -2.40 -1.00
C GLY A 209 2.87 -1.64 -0.06
N SER A 210 4.07 -1.29 -0.51
CA SER A 210 5.05 -0.60 0.35
C SER A 210 5.19 0.89 0.06
N GLY A 211 5.00 1.30 -1.19
CA GLY A 211 5.35 2.66 -1.63
C GLY A 211 6.86 2.86 -1.80
N MET A 212 7.61 1.79 -2.06
CA MET A 212 9.03 1.86 -2.37
C MET A 212 9.32 2.74 -3.59
N PRO A 213 10.46 3.44 -3.61
CA PRO A 213 11.51 3.48 -2.58
C PRO A 213 11.32 4.62 -1.56
N MET A 214 10.17 5.29 -1.56
CA MET A 214 9.91 6.44 -0.66
C MET A 214 9.65 6.00 0.78
N LYS A 215 9.25 4.74 0.97
CA LYS A 215 8.88 4.15 2.26
C LYS A 215 9.61 2.84 2.48
N SER A 216 9.65 2.40 3.73
CA SER A 216 10.31 1.16 4.14
C SER A 216 9.49 -0.07 3.74
N LEU A 217 10.10 -0.95 2.94
CA LEU A 217 9.50 -2.24 2.56
C LEU A 217 9.26 -3.12 3.78
N GLY A 218 10.25 -3.22 4.67
CA GLY A 218 10.17 -4.03 5.88
C GLY A 218 9.06 -3.58 6.81
N ALA A 219 8.87 -2.26 6.97
CA ALA A 219 7.77 -1.73 7.79
C ALA A 219 6.39 -2.04 7.18
N GLY A 220 6.24 -1.88 5.85
CA GLY A 220 5.01 -2.26 5.16
C GLY A 220 4.71 -3.75 5.28
N ARG A 221 5.73 -4.61 5.19
CA ARG A 221 5.61 -6.06 5.33
C ARG A 221 5.23 -6.45 6.76
N ALA A 222 5.88 -5.85 7.76
CA ALA A 222 5.65 -6.11 9.17
C ALA A 222 4.18 -5.88 9.58
N LEU A 223 3.50 -4.89 8.98
CA LEU A 223 2.06 -4.68 9.20
C LEU A 223 1.22 -5.93 8.88
N ILE A 224 1.62 -6.71 7.87
CA ILE A 224 0.94 -7.96 7.51
C ILE A 224 1.45 -9.13 8.35
N ASP A 225 2.76 -9.23 8.55
CA ASP A 225 3.38 -10.32 9.32
C ASP A 225 2.81 -10.38 10.76
N TYR A 226 2.69 -9.23 11.43
CA TYR A 226 2.16 -9.12 12.79
C TYR A 226 0.63 -9.01 12.89
N SER A 227 -0.09 -8.98 11.77
CA SER A 227 -1.56 -8.92 11.83
C SER A 227 -2.16 -10.17 12.50
N GLU A 228 -3.21 -10.01 13.30
CA GLU A 228 -3.87 -11.09 14.03
C GLU A 228 -5.03 -11.71 13.21
N ILE A 229 -4.77 -12.03 11.95
CA ILE A 229 -5.74 -12.67 11.04
C ILE A 229 -5.29 -14.10 10.67
N PRO A 230 -6.22 -14.98 10.19
CA PRO A 230 -5.87 -16.33 9.80
C PRO A 230 -4.76 -16.40 8.71
N PRO A 231 -3.87 -17.41 8.73
CA PRO A 231 -2.77 -17.52 7.77
C PRO A 231 -3.19 -17.48 6.29
N GLU A 232 -4.33 -18.08 5.96
CA GLU A 232 -4.88 -18.05 4.59
C GLU A 232 -5.29 -16.64 4.14
N ALA A 233 -5.77 -15.81 5.08
CA ALA A 233 -6.04 -14.41 4.82
C ALA A 233 -4.73 -13.64 4.58
N LYS A 234 -3.69 -13.87 5.40
CA LYS A 234 -2.36 -13.27 5.18
C LYS A 234 -1.80 -13.61 3.80
N LYS A 235 -1.89 -14.87 3.36
CA LYS A 235 -1.45 -15.31 2.02
C LYS A 235 -2.15 -14.54 0.89
N LYS A 236 -3.46 -14.31 1.02
CA LYS A 236 -4.23 -13.50 0.06
C LYS A 236 -3.72 -12.05 0.02
N ILE A 237 -3.60 -11.40 1.18
CA ILE A 237 -3.22 -9.99 1.28
C ILE A 237 -1.77 -9.76 0.83
N ALA A 238 -0.85 -10.63 1.25
CA ALA A 238 0.58 -10.52 0.98
C ALA A 238 0.93 -10.53 -0.51
N GLY A 239 0.17 -11.26 -1.32
CA GLY A 239 0.42 -11.31 -2.77
C GLY A 239 -0.62 -12.06 -3.59
N GLY A 240 -1.41 -12.95 -2.98
CA GLY A 240 -2.42 -13.74 -3.69
C GLY A 240 -3.47 -12.88 -4.43
N ASN A 241 -3.93 -11.80 -3.82
CA ASN A 241 -4.88 -10.87 -4.43
C ASN A 241 -4.28 -10.11 -5.61
N LEU A 242 -3.05 -9.62 -5.45
CA LEU A 242 -2.37 -8.94 -6.54
C LEU A 242 -2.11 -9.89 -7.71
N SER A 243 -1.71 -11.12 -7.43
CA SER A 243 -1.57 -12.16 -8.45
C SER A 243 -2.87 -12.49 -9.16
N ARG A 244 -3.98 -12.61 -8.42
CA ARG A 244 -5.32 -12.82 -8.99
C ARG A 244 -5.73 -11.67 -9.92
N LEU A 245 -5.47 -10.42 -9.52
CA LEU A 245 -5.86 -9.22 -10.27
C LEU A 245 -5.00 -9.00 -11.52
N THR A 246 -3.71 -9.33 -11.47
CA THR A 246 -2.75 -9.08 -12.56
C THR A 246 -2.52 -10.30 -13.45
N GLY A 247 -2.93 -11.50 -13.03
CA GLY A 247 -2.72 -12.75 -13.75
C GLY A 247 -1.26 -13.25 -13.72
N VAL A 248 -0.42 -12.69 -12.86
CA VAL A 248 0.99 -13.08 -12.72
C VAL A 248 1.37 -13.38 -11.28
N THR A 249 2.30 -14.30 -11.09
CA THR A 249 2.80 -14.68 -9.77
C THR A 249 4.32 -14.61 -9.78
N PRO A 250 4.94 -13.90 -8.83
CA PRO A 250 6.39 -13.91 -8.73
C PRO A 250 6.92 -15.30 -8.39
N PRO A 251 8.16 -15.63 -8.78
CA PRO A 251 8.82 -16.81 -8.26
C PRO A 251 8.98 -16.69 -6.73
N PRO A 252 9.13 -17.80 -5.98
CA PRO A 252 9.32 -17.77 -4.53
C PRO A 252 10.40 -16.77 -4.09
N ALA A 253 10.22 -16.16 -2.91
CA ALA A 253 11.19 -15.22 -2.36
C ALA A 253 12.55 -15.90 -2.19
N GLU A 254 13.62 -15.12 -2.37
CA GLU A 254 14.98 -15.54 -2.03
C GLU A 254 15.15 -15.59 -0.50
N GLU A 255 16.23 -16.24 -0.06
CA GLU A 255 16.60 -16.20 1.35
C GLU A 255 16.83 -14.74 1.79
N ILE A 256 16.36 -14.40 3.00
CA ILE A 256 16.46 -13.04 3.53
C ILE A 256 17.94 -12.69 3.75
N GLU A 257 18.44 -11.74 2.96
CA GLU A 257 19.81 -11.19 3.06
C GLU A 257 19.88 -10.09 4.14
N ASN A 258 19.53 -10.43 5.38
CA ASN A 258 19.47 -9.48 6.48
C ASN A 258 19.82 -10.13 7.83
N ASP A 259 19.88 -9.32 8.89
CA ASP A 259 20.20 -9.82 10.23
C ASP A 259 19.10 -10.70 10.84
N PHE A 260 19.36 -11.22 12.04
CA PHE A 260 18.42 -12.10 12.71
C PHE A 260 17.15 -11.36 13.19
N ILE A 261 17.22 -10.06 13.48
CA ILE A 261 16.06 -9.25 13.89
C ILE A 261 15.07 -9.15 12.73
N ALA A 262 15.57 -8.85 11.54
CA ALA A 262 14.75 -8.82 10.33
C ALA A 262 14.11 -10.18 10.02
N ARG A 263 14.83 -11.29 10.28
CA ARG A 263 14.28 -12.64 10.11
C ARG A 263 13.18 -12.94 11.13
N GLU A 264 13.39 -12.65 12.41
CA GLU A 264 12.36 -12.82 13.46
C GLU A 264 11.09 -12.03 13.12
N ALA A 265 11.24 -10.76 12.74
CA ALA A 265 10.11 -9.91 12.34
C ALA A 265 9.38 -10.48 11.11
N SER A 266 10.12 -11.01 10.12
CA SER A 266 9.55 -11.61 8.92
C SER A 266 8.77 -12.91 9.17
N GLU A 267 9.01 -13.54 10.33
CA GLU A 267 8.31 -14.73 10.81
C GLU A 267 7.15 -14.37 11.75
N GLY A 268 6.93 -13.07 12.01
CA GLY A 268 5.94 -12.58 12.97
C GLY A 268 6.26 -12.95 14.41
N LYS A 269 7.54 -13.17 14.73
CA LYS A 269 8.00 -13.49 16.09
C LYS A 269 8.37 -12.22 16.84
N PRO A 270 8.14 -12.16 18.17
CA PRO A 270 8.70 -11.10 18.99
C PRO A 270 10.22 -10.99 18.77
N MET A 271 10.71 -9.76 18.61
CA MET A 271 12.15 -9.52 18.48
C MET A 271 12.88 -9.95 19.75
N SER A 272 14.00 -10.67 19.60
CA SER A 272 14.77 -11.21 20.73
C SER A 272 15.79 -10.23 21.34
N VAL A 273 15.85 -9.01 20.82
CA VAL A 273 16.71 -7.94 21.32
C VAL A 273 15.93 -6.98 22.20
N PHE A 274 16.63 -6.27 23.09
CA PHE A 274 15.99 -5.22 23.87
C PHE A 274 15.55 -4.06 22.96
N VAL A 275 14.25 -3.77 22.95
CA VAL A 275 13.66 -2.68 22.17
C VAL A 275 13.01 -1.66 23.11
N PHE A 276 13.49 -0.42 23.00
CA PHE A 276 12.86 0.73 23.62
C PHE A 276 12.21 1.59 22.53
N ASP A 277 10.89 1.64 22.48
CA ASP A 277 10.17 2.54 21.57
C ASP A 277 10.08 3.95 22.18
N SER A 278 10.64 4.92 21.47
CA SER A 278 10.62 6.32 21.90
C SER A 278 9.25 7.01 21.77
N HIS A 279 8.26 6.39 21.13
CA HIS A 279 7.02 7.09 20.79
C HIS A 279 5.80 6.17 20.65
N ALA A 280 4.94 6.17 21.67
CA ALA A 280 3.63 5.54 21.64
C ALA A 280 2.51 6.50 22.08
N HIS A 281 1.32 6.31 21.52
CA HIS A 281 0.12 7.06 21.86
C HIS A 281 -0.99 6.15 22.34
N PHE A 282 -1.52 6.44 23.53
CA PHE A 282 -2.67 5.72 24.10
C PHE A 282 -3.86 6.65 24.26
N LEU A 283 -5.04 6.04 24.20
CA LEU A 283 -6.32 6.63 24.57
C LEU A 283 -6.70 6.23 26.00
N GLU A 284 -7.79 6.81 26.49
CA GLU A 284 -8.50 6.38 27.69
C GLU A 284 -8.87 4.88 27.66
N GLU A 285 -9.21 4.31 28.81
CA GLU A 285 -9.64 2.90 28.89
C GLU A 285 -10.85 2.64 27.98
N GLY A 286 -10.73 1.64 27.10
CA GLY A 286 -11.74 1.35 26.06
C GLY A 286 -11.80 2.37 24.92
N GLY A 287 -10.84 3.29 24.84
CA GLY A 287 -10.76 4.32 23.81
C GLY A 287 -10.57 3.75 22.41
N ASN A 288 -11.35 4.26 21.46
CA ASN A 288 -11.36 3.80 20.06
C ASN A 288 -11.27 4.95 19.05
N CYS A 289 -11.25 6.20 19.53
CA CYS A 289 -11.31 7.39 18.68
C CYS A 289 -10.60 8.58 19.34
N GLY A 290 -9.55 9.07 18.71
CA GLY A 290 -8.81 10.27 19.15
C GLY A 290 -8.90 11.37 18.10
N THR A 291 -9.31 12.58 18.47
CA THR A 291 -9.42 13.75 17.55
C THR A 291 -10.23 13.46 16.26
N GLY A 292 -11.29 12.65 16.38
CA GLY A 292 -12.13 12.23 15.25
C GLY A 292 -11.54 11.12 14.36
N ARG A 293 -10.29 10.70 14.61
CA ARG A 293 -9.60 9.64 13.87
C ARG A 293 -9.88 8.29 14.49
N MET A 294 -10.00 7.27 13.64
CA MET A 294 -10.15 5.90 14.09
C MET A 294 -8.85 5.41 14.75
N MET A 295 -8.96 4.88 15.97
CA MET A 295 -7.85 4.33 16.75
C MET A 295 -8.36 3.11 17.52
N ILE A 296 -8.88 2.11 16.81
CA ILE A 296 -9.53 0.94 17.42
C ILE A 296 -8.55 0.22 18.34
N GLY A 297 -8.98 -0.09 19.58
CA GLY A 297 -8.11 -0.68 20.59
C GLY A 297 -6.92 0.21 20.95
N GLY A 298 -7.13 1.53 21.02
CA GLY A 298 -6.10 2.50 21.37
C GLY A 298 -5.84 2.62 22.86
N ASP A 299 -6.59 1.91 23.69
CA ASP A 299 -6.37 1.83 25.14
C ASP A 299 -5.07 1.09 25.50
N ILE A 300 -4.59 1.30 26.72
CA ILE A 300 -3.32 0.73 27.19
C ILE A 300 -3.26 -0.80 27.09
N HIS A 301 -4.35 -1.53 27.36
CA HIS A 301 -4.30 -2.99 27.42
C HIS A 301 -4.10 -3.59 26.03
N ASN A 302 -4.79 -3.06 25.03
CA ASN A 302 -4.62 -3.48 23.65
C ASN A 302 -3.26 -3.05 23.10
N MET A 303 -2.77 -1.87 23.49
CA MET A 303 -1.45 -1.41 23.06
C MET A 303 -0.31 -2.18 23.72
N VAL A 304 -0.43 -2.57 25.00
CA VAL A 304 0.53 -3.48 25.66
C VAL A 304 0.60 -4.81 24.92
N LYS A 305 -0.56 -5.43 24.62
CA LYS A 305 -0.61 -6.70 23.86
C LYS A 305 0.07 -6.57 22.49
N LEU A 306 -0.16 -5.47 21.78
CA LEU A 306 0.47 -5.22 20.48
C LEU A 306 2.00 -5.08 20.62
N ASN A 307 2.47 -4.36 21.63
CA ASN A 307 3.90 -4.21 21.90
C ASN A 307 4.55 -5.55 22.29
N ASP A 308 3.89 -6.34 23.14
CA ASP A 308 4.35 -7.68 23.54
C ASP A 308 4.42 -8.63 22.34
N LEU A 309 3.43 -8.56 21.43
CA LEU A 309 3.41 -9.35 20.19
C LEU A 309 4.63 -9.07 19.30
N ILE A 310 5.06 -7.81 19.25
CA ILE A 310 6.20 -7.35 18.44
C ILE A 310 7.54 -7.58 19.17
N GLY A 311 7.53 -7.68 20.50
CA GLY A 311 8.73 -7.77 21.33
C GLY A 311 9.30 -6.40 21.70
N VAL A 312 8.45 -5.43 22.03
CA VAL A 312 8.86 -4.12 22.55
C VAL A 312 8.87 -4.16 24.08
N ASP A 313 10.06 -4.05 24.71
CA ASP A 313 10.21 -4.18 26.17
C ASP A 313 9.76 -2.95 26.96
N ARG A 314 9.96 -1.77 26.36
CA ARG A 314 9.72 -0.47 26.98
C ARG A 314 9.29 0.51 25.92
N TYR A 315 8.40 1.44 26.29
CA TYR A 315 7.96 2.49 25.39
C TYR A 315 7.65 3.78 26.15
N CYS A 316 7.94 4.91 25.51
CA CYS A 316 7.52 6.23 26.00
C CYS A 316 6.08 6.51 25.57
N VAL A 317 5.21 6.72 26.53
CA VAL A 317 3.79 7.00 26.28
C VAL A 317 3.54 8.51 26.32
N ALA A 318 2.95 9.02 25.25
CA ALA A 318 2.33 10.34 25.21
C ALA A 318 0.82 10.17 25.01
N PRO A 319 -0.03 10.44 26.02
CA PRO A 319 -1.47 10.23 25.89
C PRO A 319 -2.03 11.14 24.80
N TRP A 320 -2.90 10.60 23.95
CA TRP A 320 -3.46 11.36 22.82
C TRP A 320 -4.22 12.60 23.31
N LEU A 321 -4.99 12.46 24.41
CA LEU A 321 -5.66 13.56 25.08
C LEU A 321 -4.67 14.68 25.47
N GLY A 322 -3.51 14.28 25.99
CA GLY A 322 -2.51 15.21 26.52
C GLY A 322 -1.72 15.97 25.46
N ILE A 323 -1.48 15.36 24.30
CA ILE A 323 -0.79 16.05 23.20
C ILE A 323 -1.71 16.96 22.39
N TRP A 324 -3.03 16.77 22.48
CA TRP A 324 -3.99 17.48 21.62
C TRP A 324 -4.88 18.49 22.33
N THR A 325 -5.31 18.24 23.56
CA THR A 325 -6.38 19.03 24.17
C THR A 325 -6.11 19.39 25.61
N ASP A 326 -5.87 18.40 26.47
CA ASP A 326 -5.75 18.60 27.91
C ASP A 326 -4.59 17.76 28.45
N SER A 327 -3.43 18.39 28.62
CA SER A 327 -2.21 17.74 29.11
C SER A 327 -2.32 17.27 30.55
N GLU A 328 -3.10 17.97 31.39
CA GLU A 328 -3.30 17.57 32.79
C GLU A 328 -4.15 16.31 32.86
N ALA A 329 -5.32 16.31 32.20
CA ALA A 329 -6.18 15.13 32.12
C ALA A 329 -5.49 13.95 31.44
N GLY A 330 -4.74 14.19 30.36
CA GLY A 330 -3.95 13.15 29.69
C GLY A 330 -2.92 12.51 30.63
N ASN A 331 -2.19 13.31 31.41
CA ASN A 331 -1.23 12.80 32.39
C ASN A 331 -1.91 12.01 33.51
N GLU A 332 -3.08 12.44 33.98
CA GLU A 332 -3.86 11.69 34.96
C GLU A 332 -4.27 10.31 34.45
N GLU A 333 -4.73 10.21 33.20
CA GLU A 333 -5.08 8.93 32.57
C GLU A 333 -3.88 7.99 32.50
N VAL A 334 -2.71 8.48 32.06
CA VAL A 334 -1.49 7.66 32.04
C VAL A 334 -1.08 7.20 33.43
N LEU A 335 -1.17 8.06 34.45
CA LEU A 335 -0.86 7.70 35.84
C LEU A 335 -1.83 6.67 36.42
N LYS A 336 -3.12 6.72 36.05
CA LYS A 336 -4.10 5.69 36.44
C LYS A 336 -3.73 4.35 35.83
N MET A 337 -3.38 4.36 34.54
CA MET A 337 -3.04 3.17 33.78
C MET A 337 -1.70 2.54 34.19
N SER A 338 -0.68 3.33 34.52
CA SER A 338 0.65 2.83 34.91
C SER A 338 0.70 2.16 36.28
N ARG A 339 -0.39 2.19 37.05
CA ARG A 339 -0.49 1.64 38.41
C ARG A 339 -1.24 0.30 38.48
N GLN A 340 -1.80 -0.16 37.36
CA GLN A 340 -2.53 -1.42 37.21
C GLN A 340 -1.59 -2.53 36.74
#